data_AF-A0A8S2CU37-F1
#
_entry.id   AF-A0A8S2CU37-F1
#
_cell.length_a   1.000
_cell.length_b   1.000
_cell.length_c   1.000
_cell.angle_alpha   90.00
_cell.angle_beta   90.00
_cell.angle_gamma   90.00
#
_symmetry.space_group_name_H-M   'P 1'
#
loop_
_entity.id
_entity.type
_entity.pdbx_description
1 polymer ?
#
loop_
_entity_poly.entity_id
_entity_poly.type
_entity_poly.pdbx_seq_one_letter_code
_entity_poly.pdbx_strand_id
1 'polypeptide(L)'
;MSLAKATFQQEITFQAEVAAAEADVVILVCSIKEGVTRDDRFAASVLKKLKAKRVILVANKVDASPNDLNLHEMITLGFGMPIQVSAEHGIGIGDLLDECVRALPRTSFLEPKGLPFCVIGRPNVGKSSLVNALVGKERAIVSPEAGTTRDATDTAFTYQKHPYVIIDTAGIRRKGRVEAGAEKWSVLKAERALQRAKIAVLVVDASTGVQEQDEVIAGLAHAANMPAVIVVNK
;
A
#
# COMPACT_ATOMS: atom_id res chain seq x y z
N MET A 1 8.86 29.69 -11.85
CA MET A 1 8.93 28.27 -11.42
C MET A 1 7.72 27.57 -12.03
N SER A 2 7.91 26.70 -13.03
CA SER A 2 6.79 26.20 -13.87
C SER A 2 5.89 25.22 -13.12
N LEU A 3 4.58 25.23 -13.45
CA LEU A 3 3.57 24.34 -12.90
C LEU A 3 3.98 22.86 -12.92
N ALA A 4 4.73 22.43 -13.95
CA ALA A 4 5.20 21.06 -14.09
C ALA A 4 6.07 20.56 -12.92
N LYS A 5 6.88 21.44 -12.29
CA LYS A 5 7.68 21.07 -11.11
C LYS A 5 6.85 20.89 -9.85
N ALA A 6 5.79 21.69 -9.69
CA ALA A 6 4.86 21.54 -8.57
C ALA A 6 4.10 20.21 -8.68
N THR A 7 3.71 19.81 -9.88
CA THR A 7 3.05 18.51 -10.14
C THR A 7 3.98 17.33 -9.86
N PHE A 8 5.27 17.42 -10.21
CA PHE A 8 6.22 16.34 -9.97
C PHE A 8 6.51 16.10 -8.48
N GLN A 9 6.69 17.17 -7.69
CA GLN A 9 6.88 17.04 -6.24
C GLN A 9 5.64 16.52 -5.51
N GLN A 10 4.44 16.86 -6.00
CA GLN A 10 3.19 16.28 -5.51
C GLN A 10 3.17 14.77 -5.73
N GLU A 11 3.62 14.28 -6.89
CA GLU A 11 3.70 12.86 -7.19
C GLU A 11 4.70 12.13 -6.29
N ILE A 12 5.90 12.69 -6.08
CA ILE A 12 6.89 12.15 -5.13
C ILE A 12 6.30 12.06 -3.73
N THR A 13 5.61 13.11 -3.28
CA THR A 13 4.98 13.13 -1.97
C THR A 13 3.94 12.03 -1.83
N PHE A 14 3.06 11.89 -2.83
CA PHE A 14 2.04 10.84 -2.85
C PHE A 14 2.65 9.44 -2.80
N GLN A 15 3.67 9.16 -3.61
CA GLN A 15 4.36 7.85 -3.60
C GLN A 15 5.04 7.55 -2.27
N ALA A 16 5.69 8.55 -1.66
CA ALA A 16 6.32 8.40 -0.35
C ALA A 16 5.29 8.19 0.77
N GLU A 17 4.14 8.87 0.72
CA GLU A 17 3.02 8.67 1.63
C GLU A 17 2.45 7.25 1.54
N VAL A 18 2.22 6.78 0.31
CA VAL A 18 1.78 5.41 0.03
C VAL A 18 2.76 4.39 0.59
N ALA A 19 4.04 4.55 0.29
CA ALA A 19 5.09 3.62 0.73
C ALA A 19 5.23 3.61 2.26
N ALA A 20 5.27 4.77 2.90
CA ALA A 20 5.43 4.87 4.35
C ALA A 20 4.23 4.33 5.13
N ALA A 21 3.02 4.45 4.57
CA ALA A 21 1.81 3.97 5.22
C ALA A 21 1.64 2.45 5.15
N GLU A 22 2.09 1.83 4.07
CA GLU A 22 1.65 0.46 3.74
C GLU A 22 2.79 -0.53 3.52
N ALA A 23 4.00 -0.07 3.19
CA ALA A 23 5.11 -0.98 2.99
C ALA A 23 5.73 -1.39 4.33
N ASP A 24 6.03 -2.68 4.47
CA ASP A 24 6.84 -3.18 5.57
C ASP A 24 8.30 -2.74 5.43
N VAL A 25 8.78 -2.64 4.19
CA VAL A 25 10.11 -2.18 3.80
C VAL A 25 9.96 -1.25 2.60
N VAL A 26 10.58 -0.07 2.68
CA VAL A 26 10.63 0.93 1.59
C VAL A 26 12.03 0.91 0.99
N ILE A 27 12.14 0.88 -0.33
CA ILE A 27 13.42 0.99 -1.03
C ILE A 27 13.51 2.38 -1.64
N LEU A 28 14.47 3.20 -1.18
CA LEU A 28 14.77 4.49 -1.77
C LEU A 28 15.90 4.30 -2.79
N VAL A 29 15.57 4.38 -4.08
CA VAL A 29 16.52 4.15 -5.17
C VAL A 29 17.03 5.48 -5.70
N CYS A 30 18.34 5.68 -5.68
CA CYS A 30 19.03 6.83 -6.25
C CYS A 30 20.01 6.38 -7.35
N SER A 31 20.32 7.25 -8.30
CA SER A 31 21.27 6.97 -9.40
C SER A 31 22.69 7.35 -8.97
N ILE A 32 23.62 6.40 -8.87
CA ILE A 32 25.01 6.69 -8.50
C ILE A 32 25.73 7.52 -9.56
N LYS A 33 25.33 7.38 -10.84
CA LYS A 33 25.87 8.16 -11.96
C LYS A 33 25.50 9.64 -11.86
N GLU A 34 24.29 9.93 -11.40
CA GLU A 34 23.77 11.30 -11.31
C GLU A 34 24.11 11.98 -9.97
N GLY A 35 24.52 11.20 -8.96
CA GLY A 35 24.73 11.70 -7.60
C GLY A 35 23.39 11.99 -6.90
N VAL A 36 23.44 12.64 -5.73
CA VAL A 36 22.23 12.94 -4.96
C VAL A 36 21.55 14.19 -5.49
N THR A 37 20.37 14.04 -6.08
CA THR A 37 19.61 15.16 -6.63
C THR A 37 18.77 15.88 -5.56
N ARG A 38 18.17 17.02 -5.95
CA ARG A 38 17.20 17.73 -5.08
C ARG A 38 15.95 16.90 -4.80
N ASP A 39 15.50 16.13 -5.78
CA ASP A 39 14.29 15.32 -5.66
C ASP A 39 14.54 14.08 -4.77
N ASP A 40 15.75 13.51 -4.79
CA ASP A 40 16.17 12.47 -3.83
C ASP A 40 16.15 13.00 -2.39
N ARG A 41 16.72 14.19 -2.16
CA ARG A 41 16.71 14.85 -0.85
C ARG A 41 15.29 15.15 -0.39
N PHE A 42 14.43 15.57 -1.31
CA PHE A 42 13.02 15.81 -1.03
C PHE A 42 12.29 14.52 -0.64
N ALA A 43 12.39 13.46 -1.45
CA ALA A 43 11.80 12.15 -1.15
C ALA A 43 12.29 11.61 0.21
N ALA A 44 13.60 11.68 0.48
CA ALA A 44 14.19 11.30 1.75
C ALA A 44 13.60 12.12 2.92
N SER A 45 13.44 13.44 2.74
CA SER A 45 12.85 14.31 3.77
C SER A 45 11.38 13.96 4.06
N VAL A 46 10.60 13.61 3.03
CA VAL A 46 9.20 13.19 3.18
C VAL A 46 9.12 11.87 3.94
N LEU A 47 9.90 10.86 3.55
CA LEU A 47 9.96 9.56 4.22
C LEU A 47 10.37 9.69 5.71
N LYS A 48 11.34 10.55 6.02
CA LYS A 48 11.72 10.87 7.40
C LYS A 48 10.58 11.54 8.18
N LYS A 49 9.93 12.54 7.60
CA LYS A 49 8.79 13.26 8.21
C LYS A 49 7.63 12.32 8.53
N LEU A 50 7.36 11.36 7.64
CA LEU A 50 6.33 10.34 7.81
C LEU A 50 6.74 9.20 8.76
N LYS A 51 8.01 9.17 9.20
CA LYS A 51 8.58 8.11 10.05
C LYS A 51 8.40 6.72 9.41
N ALA A 52 8.70 6.60 8.12
CA ALA A 52 8.70 5.32 7.42
C ALA A 52 9.56 4.31 8.20
N LYS A 53 8.99 3.12 8.49
CA LYS A 53 9.52 2.20 9.51
C LYS A 53 10.91 1.66 9.17
N ARG A 54 11.11 1.20 7.92
CA ARG A 54 12.34 0.54 7.45
C ARG A 54 12.60 0.98 6.01
N VAL A 55 13.57 1.89 5.84
CA VAL A 55 13.95 2.41 4.53
C VAL A 55 15.35 1.88 4.19
N ILE A 56 15.48 1.19 3.07
CA ILE A 56 16.76 0.71 2.52
C ILE A 56 17.17 1.67 1.41
N LEU A 57 18.35 2.27 1.53
CA LEU A 57 18.90 3.14 0.51
C LEU A 57 19.65 2.32 -0.54
N VAL A 58 19.38 2.58 -1.82
CA VAL A 58 19.97 1.85 -2.94
C VAL A 58 20.65 2.83 -3.90
N ALA A 59 21.92 2.59 -4.17
CA ALA A 59 22.71 3.26 -5.20
C ALA A 59 22.67 2.42 -6.48
N ASN A 60 21.79 2.78 -7.42
CA ASN A 60 21.61 2.06 -8.68
C ASN A 60 22.49 2.62 -9.80
N LYS A 61 22.64 1.87 -10.89
CA LYS A 61 23.48 2.17 -12.07
C LYS A 61 24.98 2.11 -11.76
N VAL A 62 25.40 1.20 -10.89
CA VAL A 62 26.82 0.97 -10.61
C VAL A 62 27.49 0.37 -11.84
N ASP A 63 28.58 1.01 -12.28
CA ASP A 63 29.50 0.51 -13.30
C ASP A 63 30.69 -0.21 -12.63
N ALA A 64 31.52 -0.89 -13.43
CA ALA A 64 32.66 -1.68 -12.93
C ALA A 64 33.73 -0.88 -12.15
N SER A 65 33.72 0.46 -12.24
CA SER A 65 34.58 1.35 -11.44
C SER A 65 33.71 2.19 -10.50
N PRO A 66 33.57 1.80 -9.21
CA PRO A 66 32.79 2.58 -8.25
C PRO A 66 33.47 3.94 -8.02
N ASN A 67 32.68 5.00 -8.18
CA ASN A 67 33.12 6.37 -7.91
C ASN A 67 32.76 6.69 -6.44
N ASP A 68 33.73 6.59 -5.53
CA ASP A 68 33.51 6.64 -4.07
C ASP A 68 32.82 7.93 -3.60
N LEU A 69 33.02 9.05 -4.30
CA LEU A 69 32.48 10.37 -3.90
C LEU A 69 30.95 10.45 -3.89
N ASN A 70 30.28 9.92 -4.91
CA ASN A 70 28.80 9.96 -4.98
C ASN A 70 28.16 9.01 -3.96
N LEU A 71 28.84 7.89 -3.66
CA LEU A 71 28.40 6.97 -2.62
C LEU A 71 28.43 7.63 -1.24
N HIS A 72 29.49 8.41 -0.94
CA HIS A 72 29.58 9.17 0.30
C HIS A 72 28.50 10.24 0.43
N GLU A 73 28.14 10.92 -0.67
CA GLU A 73 27.05 11.91 -0.66
C GLU A 73 25.70 11.26 -0.31
N MET A 74 25.43 10.05 -0.80
CA MET A 74 24.18 9.33 -0.52
C MET A 74 23.98 9.01 0.96
N ILE A 75 25.06 8.77 1.72
CA ILE A 75 24.98 8.55 3.18
C ILE A 75 24.31 9.74 3.89
N THR A 76 24.48 10.96 3.36
CA THR A 76 23.87 12.17 3.91
C THR A 76 22.33 12.16 3.86
N LEU A 77 21.72 11.29 3.04
CA LEU A 77 20.29 11.07 3.03
C LEU A 77 19.79 10.42 4.33
N GLY A 78 20.68 9.84 5.15
CA GLY A 78 20.39 9.45 6.53
C GLY A 78 19.58 8.17 6.68
N PHE A 79 19.77 7.20 5.77
CA PHE A 79 19.18 5.86 5.83
C PHE A 79 20.24 4.74 5.90
N GLY A 80 21.43 5.08 6.37
CA GLY A 80 22.55 4.13 6.48
C GLY A 80 23.37 4.02 5.19
N MET A 81 24.15 2.93 5.10
CA MET A 81 25.02 2.67 3.96
C MET A 81 24.18 2.24 2.75
N PRO A 82 24.33 2.89 1.58
CA PRO A 82 23.61 2.49 0.38
C PRO A 82 24.04 1.10 -0.12
N ILE A 83 23.08 0.26 -0.45
CA ILE A 83 23.34 -0.99 -1.19
C ILE A 83 23.57 -0.63 -2.65
N GLN A 84 24.72 -1.05 -3.17
CA GLN A 84 25.13 -0.80 -4.54
C GLN A 84 24.53 -1.85 -5.47
N VAL A 85 23.81 -1.41 -6.51
CA VAL A 85 23.19 -2.31 -7.48
C VAL A 85 23.39 -1.82 -8.92
N SER A 86 23.37 -2.77 -9.85
CA SER A 86 23.21 -2.51 -11.28
C SER A 86 22.03 -3.33 -11.77
N ALA A 87 20.83 -2.73 -11.76
CA ALA A 87 19.60 -3.44 -12.15
C ALA A 87 19.67 -3.97 -13.59
N GLU A 88 20.34 -3.25 -14.49
CA GLU A 88 20.55 -3.63 -15.88
C GLU A 88 21.42 -4.89 -16.04
N HIS A 89 22.42 -5.04 -15.18
CA HIS A 89 23.38 -6.15 -15.23
C HIS A 89 23.15 -7.22 -14.14
N GLY A 90 22.11 -7.06 -13.32
CA GLY A 90 21.78 -7.96 -12.20
C GLY A 90 22.74 -7.92 -11.01
N ILE A 91 23.65 -6.94 -10.92
CA ILE A 91 24.68 -6.86 -9.86
C ILE A 91 24.05 -6.32 -8.56
N GLY A 92 24.38 -6.93 -7.41
CA GLY A 92 23.95 -6.48 -6.08
C GLY A 92 22.46 -6.68 -5.77
N ILE A 93 21.69 -7.24 -6.71
CA ILE A 93 20.26 -7.51 -6.53
C ILE A 93 20.02 -8.57 -5.46
N GLY A 94 20.86 -9.61 -5.39
CA GLY A 94 20.81 -10.62 -4.33
C GLY A 94 20.99 -10.01 -2.94
N ASP A 95 22.00 -9.15 -2.77
CA ASP A 95 22.28 -8.47 -1.50
C ASP A 95 21.12 -7.55 -1.08
N LEU A 96 20.53 -6.83 -2.04
CA LEU A 96 19.34 -6.02 -1.81
C LEU A 96 18.16 -6.88 -1.34
N LEU A 97 17.89 -8.00 -2.01
CA LEU A 97 16.81 -8.91 -1.64
C LEU A 97 17.03 -9.53 -0.27
N ASP A 98 18.27 -9.92 0.06
CA ASP A 98 18.61 -10.45 1.37
C ASP A 98 18.38 -9.42 2.47
N GLU A 99 18.77 -8.16 2.25
CA GLU A 99 18.49 -7.10 3.22
C GLU A 99 16.99 -6.83 3.35
N CYS A 100 16.23 -6.86 2.25
CA CYS A 100 14.77 -6.79 2.32
C CYS A 100 14.18 -7.93 3.16
N VAL A 101 14.62 -9.18 2.96
CA VAL A 101 14.15 -10.33 3.73
C VAL A 101 14.49 -10.20 5.21
N ARG A 102 15.69 -9.73 5.55
CA ARG A 102 16.09 -9.44 6.95
C ARG A 102 15.24 -8.33 7.56
N ALA A 103 14.93 -7.32 6.77
CA ALA A 103 14.14 -6.17 7.17
C ALA A 103 12.63 -6.43 7.17
N LEU A 104 12.13 -7.56 6.67
CA LEU A 104 10.73 -7.91 6.81
C LEU A 104 10.41 -8.34 8.24
N PRO A 105 9.20 -8.05 8.76
CA PRO A 105 8.77 -8.59 10.04
C PRO A 105 8.73 -10.12 9.96
N ARG A 106 9.29 -10.80 10.98
CA ARG A 106 9.17 -12.25 11.13
C ARG A 106 7.76 -12.58 11.60
N THR A 107 6.84 -12.70 10.65
CA THR A 107 5.44 -13.08 10.95
C THR A 107 5.19 -14.49 10.44
N SER A 108 4.64 -15.35 11.29
CA SER A 108 4.12 -16.65 10.85
C SER A 108 2.85 -16.44 10.04
N PHE A 109 2.82 -16.93 8.80
CA PHE A 109 1.61 -16.97 7.99
C PHE A 109 0.61 -17.92 8.65
N LEU A 110 -0.41 -17.39 9.32
CA LEU A 110 -1.61 -18.16 9.59
C LEU A 110 -2.64 -17.77 8.52
N GLU A 111 -3.05 -18.75 7.72
CA GLU A 111 -4.16 -18.53 6.79
C GLU A 111 -5.39 -18.06 7.60
N PRO A 112 -6.07 -17.00 7.16
CA PRO A 112 -7.26 -16.54 7.83
C PRO A 112 -8.29 -17.68 7.88
N LYS A 113 -8.76 -18.04 9.08
CA LYS A 113 -9.88 -18.98 9.22
C LYS A 113 -11.16 -18.27 8.75
N GLY A 114 -11.58 -18.54 7.51
CA GLY A 114 -12.84 -18.04 6.95
C GLY A 114 -12.75 -17.65 5.48
N LEU A 115 -13.90 -17.37 4.87
CA LEU A 115 -13.95 -16.89 3.49
C LEU A 115 -13.49 -15.42 3.43
N PRO A 116 -12.35 -15.09 2.79
CA PRO A 116 -11.89 -13.72 2.68
C PRO A 116 -12.70 -12.98 1.59
N PHE A 117 -13.25 -11.83 1.94
CA PHE A 117 -13.89 -10.93 0.98
C PHE A 117 -13.47 -9.48 1.22
N CYS A 118 -13.49 -8.65 0.19
CA CYS A 118 -13.17 -7.24 0.29
C CYS A 118 -14.39 -6.36 -0.02
N VAL A 119 -14.46 -5.18 0.59
CA VAL A 119 -15.47 -4.15 0.27
C VAL A 119 -14.77 -3.01 -0.45
N ILE A 120 -15.04 -2.88 -1.75
CA ILE A 120 -14.41 -1.90 -2.64
C ILE A 120 -15.43 -0.88 -3.15
N GLY A 121 -14.93 0.23 -3.69
CA GLY A 121 -15.76 1.33 -4.20
C GLY A 121 -15.15 2.69 -3.89
N ARG A 122 -15.67 3.73 -4.53
CA ARG A 122 -15.18 5.10 -4.42
C ARG A 122 -15.24 5.66 -2.98
N PRO A 123 -14.46 6.69 -2.59
CA PRO A 123 -14.64 7.34 -1.29
C PRO A 123 -16.09 7.71 -0.99
N ASN A 124 -16.49 7.61 0.29
CA ASN A 124 -17.79 8.10 0.80
C ASN A 124 -19.08 7.43 0.27
N VAL A 125 -18.99 6.35 -0.52
CA VAL A 125 -20.16 5.54 -0.98
C VAL A 125 -20.82 4.72 0.14
N GLY A 126 -20.28 4.74 1.36
CA GLY A 126 -20.86 4.08 2.54
C GLY A 126 -20.25 2.72 2.91
N LYS A 127 -19.09 2.36 2.34
CA LYS A 127 -18.34 1.13 2.68
C LYS A 127 -18.21 0.90 4.20
N SER A 128 -17.86 1.95 4.95
CA SER A 128 -17.67 1.86 6.41
C SER A 128 -18.94 1.61 7.17
N SER A 129 -20.04 2.22 6.72
CA SER A 129 -21.36 1.99 7.29
C SER A 129 -21.79 0.54 7.01
N LEU A 130 -21.55 0.03 5.80
CA LEU A 130 -21.86 -1.36 5.44
C LEU A 130 -21.05 -2.35 6.28
N VAL A 131 -19.71 -2.17 6.37
CA VAL A 131 -18.84 -3.03 7.18
C VAL A 131 -19.26 -3.02 8.66
N ASN A 132 -19.54 -1.83 9.21
CA ASN A 132 -20.00 -1.73 10.60
C ASN A 132 -21.37 -2.40 10.80
N ALA A 133 -22.27 -2.33 9.83
CA ALA A 133 -23.56 -3.02 9.90
C ALA A 133 -23.42 -4.54 9.82
N LEU A 134 -22.51 -5.05 9.00
CA LEU A 134 -22.22 -6.49 8.88
C LEU A 134 -21.59 -7.04 10.17
N VAL A 135 -20.63 -6.30 10.75
CA VAL A 135 -19.92 -6.73 11.96
C VAL A 135 -20.75 -6.50 13.23
N GLY A 136 -21.54 -5.42 13.29
CA GLY A 136 -22.25 -5.00 14.50
C GLY A 136 -23.64 -5.60 14.73
N LYS A 137 -24.27 -6.21 13.71
CA LYS A 137 -25.62 -6.79 13.84
C LYS A 137 -25.65 -8.18 14.45
N GLU A 138 -24.54 -8.90 14.49
CA GLU A 138 -24.49 -10.23 15.08
C GLU A 138 -23.43 -10.28 16.18
N ARG A 139 -23.67 -11.12 17.19
CA ARG A 139 -22.68 -11.52 18.19
C ARG A 139 -21.56 -12.29 17.48
N ALA A 140 -20.79 -11.60 16.64
CA ALA A 140 -19.53 -12.07 16.13
C ALA A 140 -18.66 -12.28 17.36
N ILE A 141 -18.38 -13.53 17.71
CA ILE A 141 -17.30 -13.84 18.62
C ILE A 141 -16.05 -13.39 17.87
N VAL A 142 -15.60 -12.16 18.16
CA VAL A 142 -14.31 -11.65 17.72
C VAL A 142 -13.30 -12.53 18.43
N SER A 143 -12.78 -13.55 17.74
CA SER A 143 -11.76 -14.40 18.32
C SER A 143 -10.49 -13.57 18.51
N PRO A 144 -9.99 -13.39 19.75
CA PRO A 144 -8.70 -12.75 19.99
C PRO A 144 -7.53 -13.62 19.49
N GLU A 145 -7.77 -14.85 19.00
CA GLU A 145 -6.76 -15.67 18.33
C GLU A 145 -6.23 -15.05 17.03
N ALA A 146 -6.81 -13.94 16.55
CA ALA A 146 -6.36 -13.16 15.40
C ALA A 146 -5.04 -12.37 15.64
N GLY A 147 -4.13 -12.92 16.45
CA GLY A 147 -2.83 -12.32 16.77
C GLY A 147 -1.75 -12.53 15.72
N THR A 148 -2.07 -13.05 14.53
CA THR A 148 -1.06 -13.57 13.59
C THR A 148 -1.40 -13.39 12.10
N THR A 149 -2.51 -12.75 11.74
CA THR A 149 -2.72 -12.32 10.34
C THR A 149 -1.84 -11.10 10.07
N ARG A 150 -1.04 -11.17 8.99
CA ARG A 150 -0.04 -10.19 8.54
C ARG A 150 -0.49 -8.73 8.65
N ASP A 151 -1.76 -8.47 8.41
CA ASP A 151 -2.32 -7.11 8.44
C ASP A 151 -3.28 -6.98 9.62
N ALA A 152 -2.93 -6.14 10.60
CA ALA A 152 -3.78 -5.74 11.73
C ALA A 152 -5.05 -4.96 11.31
N THR A 153 -5.36 -4.99 10.02
CA THR A 153 -6.41 -4.23 9.36
C THR A 153 -7.57 -5.10 8.89
N ASP A 154 -7.43 -6.43 8.87
CA ASP A 154 -8.54 -7.33 8.51
C ASP A 154 -9.50 -7.54 9.69
N THR A 155 -10.78 -7.80 9.42
CA THR A 155 -11.78 -8.10 10.44
C THR A 155 -12.36 -9.48 10.24
N ALA A 156 -12.05 -10.42 11.14
CA ALA A 156 -12.69 -11.73 11.19
C ALA A 156 -14.02 -11.67 11.94
N PHE A 157 -15.03 -12.37 11.44
CA PHE A 157 -16.33 -12.54 12.10
C PHE A 157 -16.98 -13.87 11.72
N THR A 158 -18.01 -14.29 12.45
CA THR A 158 -18.80 -15.49 12.13
C THR A 158 -20.24 -15.07 11.87
N TYR A 159 -20.81 -15.51 10.75
CA TYR A 159 -22.20 -15.30 10.38
C TYR A 159 -22.85 -16.66 10.13
N GLN A 160 -23.98 -16.95 10.78
CA GLN A 160 -24.67 -18.25 10.68
C GLN A 160 -23.75 -19.49 10.84
N LYS A 161 -22.79 -19.46 11.77
CA LYS A 161 -21.76 -20.50 11.99
C LYS A 161 -20.70 -20.65 10.89
N HIS A 162 -20.71 -19.78 9.87
CA HIS A 162 -19.68 -19.73 8.84
C HIS A 162 -18.67 -18.61 9.15
N PRO A 163 -17.37 -18.91 9.18
CA PRO A 163 -16.34 -17.90 9.39
C PRO A 163 -16.08 -17.08 8.12
N TYR A 164 -15.96 -15.78 8.29
CA TYR A 164 -15.68 -14.81 7.23
C TYR A 164 -14.56 -13.86 7.67
N VAL A 165 -13.83 -13.34 6.69
CA VAL A 165 -12.79 -12.34 6.93
C VAL A 165 -12.96 -11.19 5.95
N ILE A 166 -13.17 -9.99 6.48
CA ILE A 166 -13.19 -8.76 5.68
C ILE A 166 -11.74 -8.29 5.53
N ILE A 167 -11.25 -8.25 4.30
CA ILE A 167 -9.91 -7.79 3.96
C ILE A 167 -9.83 -6.26 3.99
N ASP A 168 -8.74 -5.74 4.56
CA ASP A 168 -8.37 -4.30 4.60
C ASP A 168 -9.46 -3.36 5.14
N THR A 169 -9.98 -3.66 6.33
CA THR A 169 -10.97 -2.82 7.02
C THR A 169 -10.39 -1.54 7.63
N ALA A 170 -9.06 -1.40 7.77
CA ALA A 170 -8.48 -0.18 8.36
C ALA A 170 -8.63 1.04 7.44
N GLY A 171 -8.54 0.85 6.11
CA GLY A 171 -8.86 1.90 5.15
C GLY A 171 -10.32 2.36 5.21
N ILE A 172 -11.20 1.45 5.60
CA ILE A 172 -12.63 1.69 5.75
C ILE A 172 -12.94 2.36 7.10
N ARG A 173 -12.21 2.01 8.18
CA ARG A 173 -12.43 2.56 9.53
C ARG A 173 -11.76 3.93 9.77
N ARG A 174 -10.65 4.24 9.11
CA ARG A 174 -10.00 5.57 9.21
C ARG A 174 -10.74 6.60 8.34
N LYS A 175 -11.72 7.29 8.92
CA LYS A 175 -12.28 8.51 8.31
C LYS A 175 -11.21 9.61 8.28
N GLY A 176 -10.99 10.19 7.10
CA GLY A 176 -10.67 11.62 6.93
C GLY A 176 -9.25 12.10 7.25
N ARG A 177 -8.21 11.62 6.55
CA ARG A 177 -6.90 12.31 6.61
C ARG A 177 -6.13 12.48 5.31
N VAL A 178 -6.74 12.14 4.17
CA VAL A 178 -6.10 12.29 2.86
C VAL A 178 -7.14 12.95 1.94
N GLU A 179 -7.16 14.28 1.89
CA GLU A 179 -8.03 15.03 0.95
C GLU A 179 -7.37 15.13 -0.44
N ALA A 180 -6.04 15.24 -0.50
CA ALA A 180 -5.29 15.19 -1.76
C ALA A 180 -4.92 13.73 -2.08
N GLY A 181 -5.42 13.17 -3.19
CA GLY A 181 -5.06 11.83 -3.65
C GLY A 181 -5.95 10.69 -3.15
N ALA A 182 -7.09 10.99 -2.51
CA ALA A 182 -8.07 9.99 -2.08
C ALA A 182 -8.54 9.06 -3.20
N GLU A 183 -8.59 9.59 -4.44
CA GLU A 183 -8.99 8.83 -5.62
C GLU A 183 -7.98 7.74 -5.97
N LYS A 184 -6.71 8.12 -6.22
CA LYS A 184 -5.60 7.19 -6.47
C LYS A 184 -5.45 6.17 -5.34
N TRP A 185 -5.61 6.62 -4.10
CA TRP A 185 -5.55 5.76 -2.92
C TRP A 185 -6.63 4.68 -2.89
N SER A 186 -7.84 5.02 -3.32
CA SER A 186 -8.97 4.08 -3.34
C SER A 186 -8.77 2.98 -4.38
N VAL A 187 -8.16 3.32 -5.52
CA VAL A 187 -7.82 2.37 -6.58
C VAL A 187 -6.73 1.39 -6.11
N LEU A 188 -5.63 1.91 -5.54
CA LEU A 188 -4.53 1.07 -5.03
C LEU A 188 -5.00 0.12 -3.91
N LYS A 189 -5.91 0.60 -3.03
CA LYS A 189 -6.50 -0.23 -2.00
C LYS A 189 -7.41 -1.31 -2.54
N ALA A 190 -8.24 -0.97 -3.53
CA ALA A 190 -9.06 -1.97 -4.20
C ALA A 190 -8.19 -3.07 -4.81
N GLU A 191 -7.11 -2.69 -5.52
CA GLU A 191 -6.17 -3.64 -6.12
C GLU A 191 -5.54 -4.59 -5.08
N ARG A 192 -5.01 -4.06 -3.97
CA ARG A 192 -4.46 -4.89 -2.89
C ARG A 192 -5.50 -5.80 -2.24
N ALA A 193 -6.68 -5.27 -1.97
CA ALA A 193 -7.73 -6.05 -1.32
C ALA A 193 -8.19 -7.21 -2.23
N LEU A 194 -8.28 -6.96 -3.55
CA LEU A 194 -8.59 -7.97 -4.55
C LEU A 194 -7.55 -9.09 -4.61
N GLN A 195 -6.24 -8.78 -4.46
CA GLN A 195 -5.19 -9.81 -4.45
C GLN A 195 -5.31 -10.81 -3.28
N ARG A 196 -5.99 -10.42 -2.20
CA ARG A 196 -6.11 -11.21 -0.95
C ARG A 196 -7.51 -11.77 -0.72
N ALA A 197 -8.51 -11.27 -1.43
CA ALA A 197 -9.90 -11.68 -1.32
C ALA A 197 -10.24 -12.83 -2.29
N LYS A 198 -11.33 -13.53 -2.01
CA LYS A 198 -11.97 -14.50 -2.93
C LYS A 198 -13.27 -13.97 -3.54
N ILE A 199 -13.84 -12.91 -2.94
CA ILE A 199 -15.07 -12.25 -3.40
C ILE A 199 -14.91 -10.74 -3.17
N ALA A 200 -15.36 -9.94 -4.13
CA ALA A 200 -15.47 -8.49 -3.99
C ALA A 200 -16.92 -8.06 -3.76
N VAL A 201 -17.13 -7.14 -2.84
CA VAL A 201 -18.38 -6.40 -2.65
C VAL A 201 -18.15 -4.98 -3.16
N LEU A 202 -18.64 -4.69 -4.36
CA LEU A 202 -18.53 -3.37 -4.99
C LEU A 202 -19.69 -2.49 -4.53
N VAL A 203 -19.40 -1.44 -3.76
CA VAL A 203 -20.41 -0.51 -3.25
C VAL A 203 -20.47 0.73 -4.14
N VAL A 204 -21.66 1.03 -4.65
CA VAL A 204 -21.96 2.23 -5.45
C VAL A 204 -23.01 3.08 -4.75
N ASP A 205 -22.97 4.40 -4.96
CA ASP A 205 -23.87 5.36 -4.34
C ASP A 205 -25.03 5.72 -5.29
N ALA A 206 -26.24 5.29 -4.94
CA ALA A 206 -27.44 5.51 -5.76
C ALA A 206 -27.76 7.00 -5.96
N SER A 207 -27.43 7.84 -4.98
CA SER A 207 -27.74 9.26 -5.01
C SER A 207 -26.92 10.04 -6.05
N THR A 208 -25.75 9.51 -6.41
CA THR A 208 -24.86 10.11 -7.43
C THR A 208 -24.82 9.34 -8.73
N GLY A 209 -25.49 8.19 -8.81
CA GLY A 209 -25.35 7.24 -9.92
C GLY A 209 -23.93 6.67 -10.03
N VAL A 210 -23.66 5.97 -11.14
CA VAL A 210 -22.34 5.41 -11.46
C VAL A 210 -21.42 6.54 -11.91
N GLN A 211 -20.22 6.60 -11.32
CA GLN A 211 -19.18 7.57 -11.65
C GLN A 211 -18.00 6.86 -12.34
N GLU A 212 -17.15 7.62 -13.05
CA GLU A 212 -15.96 7.10 -13.74
C GLU A 212 -15.07 6.23 -12.83
N GLN A 213 -14.87 6.66 -11.59
CA GLN A 213 -14.03 5.91 -10.66
C GLN A 213 -14.69 4.59 -10.20
N ASP A 214 -16.02 4.47 -10.22
CA ASP A 214 -16.70 3.20 -9.96
C ASP A 214 -16.41 2.21 -11.10
N GLU A 215 -16.35 2.67 -12.35
CA GLU A 215 -15.96 1.88 -13.52
C GLU A 215 -14.50 1.41 -13.42
N VAL A 216 -13.58 2.30 -13.01
CA VAL A 216 -12.16 1.94 -12.80
C VAL A 216 -12.03 0.83 -11.75
N ILE A 217 -12.70 0.96 -10.60
CA ILE A 217 -12.64 -0.03 -9.52
C ILE A 217 -13.32 -1.35 -9.93
N ALA A 218 -14.45 -1.27 -10.64
CA ALA A 218 -15.11 -2.45 -11.20
C ALA A 218 -14.23 -3.17 -12.23
N GLY A 219 -13.53 -2.39 -13.08
CA GLY A 219 -12.57 -2.89 -14.05
C GLY A 219 -11.42 -3.65 -13.41
N LEU A 220 -10.89 -3.18 -12.27
CA LEU A 220 -9.89 -3.92 -11.49
C LEU A 220 -10.42 -5.29 -11.01
N ALA A 221 -11.64 -5.32 -10.45
CA ALA A 221 -12.24 -6.57 -10.00
C ALA A 221 -12.48 -7.54 -11.16
N HIS A 222 -12.92 -7.02 -12.31
CA HIS A 222 -13.12 -7.81 -13.53
C HIS A 222 -11.81 -8.37 -14.07
N ALA A 223 -10.76 -7.54 -14.19
CA ALA A 223 -9.45 -7.96 -14.65
C ALA A 223 -8.80 -9.02 -13.73
N ALA A 224 -9.09 -8.96 -12.43
CA ALA A 224 -8.68 -9.97 -11.46
C ALA A 224 -9.53 -11.27 -11.53
N ASN A 225 -10.51 -11.37 -12.43
CA ASN A 225 -11.51 -12.44 -12.49
C ASN A 225 -12.20 -12.69 -11.14
N MET A 226 -12.40 -11.62 -10.37
CA MET A 226 -12.95 -11.70 -9.02
C MET A 226 -14.47 -11.88 -9.09
N PRO A 227 -15.05 -12.90 -8.44
CA PRO A 227 -16.48 -12.95 -8.19
C PRO A 227 -16.92 -11.69 -7.45
N ALA A 228 -17.89 -10.95 -8.01
CA ALA A 228 -18.31 -9.67 -7.48
C ALA A 228 -19.80 -9.63 -7.15
N VAL A 229 -20.13 -9.03 -6.01
CA VAL A 229 -21.48 -8.65 -5.63
C VAL A 229 -21.56 -7.13 -5.67
N ILE A 230 -22.49 -6.59 -6.47
CA ILE A 230 -22.72 -5.15 -6.54
C ILE A 230 -23.77 -4.76 -5.49
N VAL A 231 -23.43 -3.77 -4.67
CA VAL A 231 -24.29 -3.21 -3.63
C VAL A 231 -24.58 -1.76 -3.98
N VAL A 232 -25.84 -1.49 -4.31
CA VAL A 232 -26.34 -0.13 -4.50
C VAL A 232 -26.78 0.40 -3.13
N ASN A 233 -26.08 1.41 -2.64
CA ASN A 233 -26.29 1.99 -1.31
C ASN A 233 -26.77 3.44 -1.39
N LYS A 234 -27.39 3.92 -0.31
CA LYS A 234 -28.16 5.19 -0.25
C LYS A 234 -29.29 5.25 -1.27
#